data_AF-A0A946TS51-F1
#
_entry.id   AF-A0A946TS51-F1
#
_cell.length_a   1.000
_cell.length_b   1.000
_cell.length_c   1.000
_cell.angle_alpha   90.00
_cell.angle_beta   90.00
_cell.angle_gamma   90.00
#
_symmetry.space_group_name_H-M   'P 1'
#
loop_
_entity.id
_entity.type
_entity.pdbx_description
1 polymer ?
#
loop_
_entity_poly.entity_id
_entity_poly.type
_entity_poly.pdbx_seq_one_letter_code
_entity_poly.pdbx_strand_id
1 'polypeptide(L)'
;MILAVSLPLILPIILSFNSPELFMLGVLGLAMVGSLSGSSILKGLTVEALGILMSTVGYAETISIPRFYFGTDYLIDNLPLIPVVLGMFAIPEIMELAIRNVSISRVPAGHAEDGGMLEGIEDAFRHWWLALRYAVIGTYVGMLPGLGAAIVDWVAYGHAVQSAKEK
;
A
#
# COMPACT_ATOMS: atom_id res chain seq x y z
N MET A 1 -4.59 -19.03 6.36
CA MET A 1 -4.19 -20.42 6.70
C MET A 1 -2.68 -20.52 6.91
N ILE A 2 -1.84 -20.21 5.91
CA ILE A 2 -0.37 -20.29 6.05
C ILE A 2 0.16 -19.37 7.16
N LEU A 3 -0.31 -18.10 7.23
CA LEU A 3 0.04 -17.15 8.29
C LEU A 3 -0.32 -17.63 9.71
N ALA A 4 -1.44 -18.34 9.85
CA ALA A 4 -1.89 -18.84 11.16
C ALA A 4 -1.03 -20.03 11.63
N VAL A 5 -0.52 -20.85 10.70
CA VAL A 5 0.35 -21.99 10.99
C VAL A 5 1.79 -21.54 11.26
N SER A 6 2.23 -20.43 10.66
CA SER A 6 3.58 -19.88 10.86
C SER A 6 3.72 -19.02 12.13
N LEU A 7 2.61 -18.63 12.77
CA LEU A 7 2.59 -17.86 14.03
C LEU A 7 3.61 -18.32 15.08
N PRO A 8 3.69 -19.60 15.50
CA PRO A 8 4.63 -20.02 16.54
C PRO A 8 6.11 -19.84 16.17
N LEU A 9 6.44 -19.84 14.88
CA LEU A 9 7.81 -19.61 14.39
C LEU A 9 8.14 -18.12 14.30
N ILE A 10 7.15 -17.30 13.94
CA ILE A 10 7.32 -15.86 13.70
C ILE A 10 7.25 -15.07 15.01
N LEU A 11 6.43 -15.48 15.98
CA LEU A 11 6.25 -14.78 17.26
C LEU A 11 7.57 -14.41 17.98
N PRO A 12 8.56 -15.32 18.15
CA PRO A 12 9.83 -14.95 18.77
C PRO A 12 10.62 -13.93 17.93
N ILE A 13 10.48 -13.96 16.61
CA ILE A 13 11.10 -12.98 15.71
C ILE A 13 10.42 -11.63 15.93
N ILE A 14 9.08 -11.55 15.94
CA ILE A 14 8.35 -10.31 16.20
C ILE A 14 8.75 -9.70 17.54
N LEU A 15 8.84 -10.52 18.59
CA LEU A 15 9.24 -10.06 19.92
C LEU A 15 10.70 -9.64 20.02
N SER A 16 11.56 -10.01 19.06
CA SER A 16 12.95 -9.53 19.00
C SER A 16 13.10 -8.16 18.34
N PHE A 17 12.10 -7.68 17.59
CA PHE A 17 12.13 -6.33 17.02
C PHE A 17 11.90 -5.31 18.13
N ASN A 18 12.89 -4.44 18.32
CA ASN A 18 12.82 -3.33 19.26
C ASN A 18 12.73 -2.01 18.48
N SER A 19 12.78 -0.89 19.21
CA SER A 19 12.69 0.44 18.62
C SER A 19 13.65 0.69 17.43
N PRO A 20 14.93 0.25 17.47
CA PRO A 20 15.85 0.46 16.34
C PRO A 20 15.44 -0.28 15.07
N GLU A 21 14.99 -1.53 15.18
CA GLU A 21 14.59 -2.33 14.03
C GLU A 21 13.31 -1.79 13.40
N LEU A 22 12.32 -1.39 14.22
CA LEU A 22 11.10 -0.75 13.75
C LEU A 22 11.37 0.59 13.05
N PHE A 23 12.32 1.38 13.57
CA PHE A 23 12.75 2.61 12.91
C PHE A 23 13.36 2.34 11.52
N MET A 24 14.27 1.37 11.43
CA MET A 24 14.89 0.97 10.16
C MET A 24 13.86 0.46 9.15
N LEU A 25 12.85 -0.28 9.60
CA LEU A 25 11.74 -0.72 8.74
C LEU A 25 10.89 0.46 8.23
N GLY A 26 10.63 1.45 9.10
CA GLY A 26 9.96 2.69 8.70
C GLY A 26 10.75 3.43 7.61
N VAL A 27 12.06 3.62 7.82
CA VAL A 27 12.95 4.25 6.82
C VAL A 27 13.01 3.44 5.51
N LEU A 28 13.03 2.11 5.58
CA LEU A 28 12.97 1.25 4.40
C LEU A 28 11.65 1.45 3.63
N GLY A 29 10.52 1.52 4.33
CA GLY A 29 9.22 1.79 3.72
C GLY A 29 9.18 3.14 3.02
N LEU A 30 9.68 4.19 3.67
CA LEU A 30 9.83 5.53 3.09
C LEU A 30 10.72 5.50 1.83
N ALA A 31 11.88 4.83 1.89
CA ALA A 31 12.78 4.68 0.75
C ALA A 31 12.13 3.95 -0.45
N MET A 32 11.25 2.97 -0.19
CA MET A 32 10.49 2.28 -1.25
C MET A 32 9.45 3.19 -1.90
N VAL A 33 8.77 4.05 -1.14
CA VAL A 33 7.84 5.04 -1.71
C VAL A 33 8.58 6.03 -2.61
N GLY A 34 9.76 6.49 -2.17
CA GLY A 34 10.64 7.33 -2.99
C GLY A 34 11.10 6.65 -4.27
N SER A 35 11.50 5.38 -4.21
CA SER A 35 11.95 4.63 -5.40
C SER A 35 10.82 4.38 -6.41
N LEU A 36 9.58 4.29 -5.93
CA LEU A 36 8.39 4.07 -6.75
C LEU A 36 7.97 5.30 -7.56
N SER A 37 8.45 6.49 -7.21
CA SER A 37 7.99 7.74 -7.80
C SER A 37 8.48 7.99 -9.24
N GLY A 38 9.07 6.97 -9.86
CA GLY A 38 9.31 6.87 -11.30
C GLY A 38 10.14 8.02 -11.83
N SER A 39 9.60 8.74 -12.82
CA SER A 39 10.28 9.86 -13.49
C SER A 39 10.45 11.10 -12.62
N SER A 40 9.78 11.19 -11.46
CA SER A 40 9.81 12.37 -10.62
C SER A 40 9.85 12.01 -9.13
N ILE A 41 11.04 11.61 -8.67
CA ILE A 41 11.36 11.33 -7.27
C ILE A 41 10.93 12.49 -6.35
N LEU A 42 11.09 13.74 -6.81
CA LEU A 42 10.70 14.93 -6.03
C LEU A 42 9.20 14.96 -5.70
N LYS A 43 8.33 14.56 -6.63
CA LYS A 43 6.88 14.51 -6.39
C LYS A 43 6.56 13.43 -5.37
N GLY A 44 7.22 12.28 -5.48
CA GLY A 44 7.18 11.22 -4.49
C GLY A 44 7.49 11.66 -3.08
N LEU A 45 8.67 12.25 -2.91
CA LEU A 45 9.16 12.71 -1.62
C LEU A 45 8.25 13.80 -1.03
N THR A 46 7.65 14.63 -1.87
CA THR A 46 6.68 15.65 -1.43
C THR A 46 5.41 15.01 -0.86
N VAL A 47 4.87 13.99 -1.54
CA VAL A 47 3.68 13.25 -1.07
C VAL A 47 4.00 12.44 0.19
N GLU A 48 5.19 11.83 0.25
CA GLU A 48 5.68 11.11 1.42
C GLU A 48 5.80 12.04 2.64
N ALA A 49 6.44 13.20 2.48
CA ALA A 49 6.55 14.20 3.54
C ALA A 49 5.18 14.71 4.00
N LEU A 50 4.24 14.91 3.08
CA LEU A 50 2.85 15.27 3.39
C LEU A 50 2.16 14.16 4.20
N GLY A 51 2.35 12.89 3.83
CA GLY A 51 1.83 11.74 4.55
C GLY A 51 2.34 11.65 5.99
N ILE A 52 3.65 11.85 6.18
CA ILE A 52 4.27 11.88 7.52
C ILE A 52 3.66 13.01 8.35
N LEU A 53 3.52 14.22 7.77
CA LEU A 53 2.90 15.35 8.47
C LEU A 53 1.46 15.04 8.90
N MET A 54 0.66 14.44 8.02
CA MET A 54 -0.72 14.03 8.34
C MET A 54 -0.77 12.96 9.44
N SER A 55 0.22 12.07 9.49
CA SER A 55 0.32 11.04 10.54
C SER A 55 0.63 11.62 11.93
N THR A 56 1.08 12.88 12.04
CA THR A 56 1.36 13.51 13.34
C THR A 56 0.15 14.14 14.02
N VAL A 57 -1.01 14.11 13.37
CA VAL A 57 -2.26 14.66 13.91
C VAL A 57 -2.83 13.71 14.96
N GLY A 58 -3.15 14.22 16.15
CA GLY A 58 -3.72 13.45 17.27
C GLY A 58 -2.78 13.35 18.46
N TYR A 59 -3.02 12.35 19.33
CA TYR A 59 -2.15 12.06 20.47
C TYR A 59 -0.81 11.47 20.05
N ALA A 60 0.27 11.92 20.70
CA ALA A 60 1.55 11.23 20.58
C ALA A 60 1.56 9.98 21.48
N GLU A 61 2.08 8.85 20.96
CA GLU A 61 2.13 7.58 21.70
C GLU A 61 2.83 7.68 23.07
N THR A 62 3.74 8.64 23.23
CA THR A 62 4.53 8.83 24.46
C THR A 62 3.99 9.95 25.36
N ILE A 63 3.14 10.86 24.84
CA ILE A 63 2.75 12.08 25.55
C ILE A 63 1.27 12.37 25.32
N SER A 64 0.50 12.56 26.40
CA SER A 64 -0.93 12.89 26.36
C SER A 64 -1.25 14.33 25.94
N ILE A 65 -0.43 14.92 25.07
CA ILE A 65 -0.64 16.26 24.50
C ILE A 65 -1.05 16.09 23.04
N PRO A 66 -2.28 16.48 22.65
CA PRO A 66 -2.74 16.36 21.27
C PRO A 66 -2.05 17.39 20.37
N ARG A 67 -1.67 16.97 19.16
CA ARG A 67 -1.03 17.81 18.15
C ARG A 67 -1.99 18.01 16.98
N PHE A 68 -2.07 19.23 16.46
CA PHE A 68 -2.84 19.56 15.26
C PHE A 68 -4.33 19.12 15.29
N TYR A 69 -4.96 19.08 16.47
CA TYR A 69 -6.38 18.74 16.60
C TYR A 69 -7.33 19.92 16.33
N PHE A 70 -6.79 21.14 16.15
CA PHE A 70 -7.53 22.35 15.77
C PHE A 70 -8.80 22.67 16.59
N GLY A 71 -8.88 22.20 17.84
CA GLY A 71 -10.06 22.41 18.69
C GLY A 71 -11.24 21.48 18.37
N THR A 72 -11.05 20.44 17.55
CA THR A 72 -12.07 19.42 17.27
C THR A 72 -11.69 18.08 17.90
N ASP A 73 -12.64 17.49 18.63
CA ASP A 73 -12.46 16.17 19.25
C ASP A 73 -12.37 15.05 18.20
N TYR A 74 -12.84 15.31 16.98
CA TYR A 74 -12.77 14.36 15.86
C TYR A 74 -11.33 14.01 15.46
N LEU A 75 -10.38 14.91 15.69
CA LEU A 75 -8.97 14.73 15.31
C LEU A 75 -8.07 14.34 16.50
N ILE A 76 -8.65 14.19 17.70
CA ILE A 76 -7.91 13.82 18.90
C ILE A 76 -7.40 12.38 18.82
N ASP A 77 -8.24 11.46 18.32
CA ASP A 77 -7.94 10.03 18.16
C ASP A 77 -7.27 9.70 16.80
N ASN A 78 -6.47 10.63 16.30
CA ASN A 78 -5.77 10.59 15.00
C ASN A 78 -6.65 10.87 13.78
N LEU A 79 -6.00 10.99 12.63
CA LEU A 79 -6.68 11.17 11.34
C LEU A 79 -7.43 9.88 10.96
N PRO A 80 -8.74 9.93 10.73
CA PRO A 80 -9.49 8.74 10.37
C PRO A 80 -9.09 8.28 8.95
N LEU A 81 -8.54 7.07 8.86
CA LEU A 81 -7.93 6.56 7.63
C LEU A 81 -8.96 6.42 6.49
N ILE A 82 -10.18 5.97 6.80
CA ILE A 82 -11.22 5.72 5.78
C ILE A 82 -11.59 7.01 5.02
N PRO A 83 -11.98 8.12 5.68
CA PRO A 83 -12.22 9.40 4.99
C PRO A 83 -11.03 9.93 4.21
N VAL A 84 -9.80 9.80 4.76
CA VAL A 84 -8.58 10.32 4.13
C VAL A 84 -8.32 9.59 2.81
N VAL A 85 -8.36 8.26 2.84
CA VAL A 85 -8.17 7.43 1.65
C VAL A 85 -9.28 7.67 0.64
N LEU A 86 -10.54 7.74 1.08
CA LEU A 86 -11.67 8.02 0.21
C LEU A 86 -11.51 9.37 -0.50
N GLY A 87 -11.11 10.43 0.22
CA GLY A 87 -10.83 11.75 -0.35
C GLY A 87 -9.67 11.72 -1.35
N MET A 88 -8.61 11.00 -1.04
CA MET A 88 -7.43 10.88 -1.91
C MET A 88 -7.76 10.21 -3.26
N PHE A 89 -8.70 9.26 -3.30
CA PHE A 89 -9.18 8.65 -4.54
C PHE A 89 -10.31 9.44 -5.21
N ALA A 90 -11.23 10.00 -4.43
CA ALA A 90 -12.39 10.71 -4.96
C ALA A 90 -12.03 12.07 -5.58
N ILE A 91 -11.08 12.82 -5.02
CA ILE A 91 -10.72 14.16 -5.53
C ILE A 91 -10.19 14.10 -6.97
N PRO A 92 -9.19 13.24 -7.31
CA PRO A 92 -8.73 13.10 -8.69
C PRO A 92 -9.86 12.67 -9.64
N GLU A 93 -10.69 11.72 -9.24
CA GLU A 93 -11.81 11.22 -10.04
C GLU A 93 -12.83 12.34 -10.35
N ILE A 94 -13.22 13.11 -9.33
CA ILE A 94 -14.15 14.23 -9.49
C ILE A 94 -13.54 15.32 -10.39
N MET A 95 -12.25 15.63 -10.22
CA MET A 95 -11.54 16.58 -11.08
C MET A 95 -11.51 16.11 -12.53
N GLU A 96 -11.24 14.82 -12.76
CA GLU A 96 -11.22 14.23 -14.10
C GLU A 96 -12.60 14.28 -14.76
N LEU A 97 -13.65 13.91 -14.04
CA LEU A 97 -15.04 14.01 -14.52
C LEU A 97 -15.43 15.46 -14.85
N ALA A 98 -15.03 16.42 -14.00
CA ALA A 98 -15.27 17.84 -14.22
C ALA A 98 -14.56 18.38 -15.46
N ILE A 99 -13.31 17.95 -15.70
CA ILE A 99 -12.53 18.35 -16.90
C ILE A 99 -13.10 17.71 -18.16
N ARG A 100 -13.47 16.42 -18.10
CA ARG A 100 -13.98 15.66 -19.26
C ARG A 100 -15.43 16.02 -19.61
N ASN A 101 -16.17 16.72 -18.75
CA ASN A 101 -17.59 17.06 -18.93
C ASN A 101 -18.47 15.83 -19.24
N VAL A 102 -18.09 14.66 -18.72
CA VAL A 102 -18.82 13.40 -18.92
C VAL A 102 -19.47 12.95 -17.60
N SER A 103 -20.71 12.45 -17.70
CA SER A 103 -21.40 11.75 -16.62
C SER A 103 -20.74 10.40 -16.35
N ILE A 104 -20.66 9.99 -15.07
CA ILE A 104 -20.27 8.63 -14.62
C ILE A 104 -21.06 7.55 -15.39
N SER A 105 -22.27 7.85 -15.86
CA SER A 105 -23.17 6.93 -16.57
C SER A 105 -22.79 6.63 -18.03
N ARG A 106 -21.66 7.13 -18.55
CA ARG A 106 -21.16 6.77 -19.88
C ARG A 106 -19.89 5.93 -19.76
N VAL A 107 -20.00 4.78 -19.09
CA VAL A 107 -19.20 3.63 -19.51
C VAL A 107 -19.61 3.34 -20.96
N PRO A 108 -18.73 3.41 -21.96
CA PRO A 108 -19.09 3.03 -23.31
C PRO A 108 -19.62 1.60 -23.27
N ALA A 109 -20.85 1.38 -23.74
CA ALA A 109 -21.50 0.07 -23.81
C ALA A 109 -20.78 -0.95 -24.74
N GLY A 110 -19.51 -0.70 -25.07
CA GLY A 110 -18.63 -1.59 -25.83
C GLY A 110 -17.22 -1.72 -25.24
N HIS A 111 -16.98 -1.31 -23.99
CA HIS A 111 -15.72 -1.54 -23.25
C HIS A 111 -15.96 -2.26 -21.91
N ALA A 112 -17.16 -2.81 -21.69
CA ALA A 112 -17.28 -3.90 -20.73
C ALA A 112 -16.53 -5.08 -21.35
N GLU A 113 -15.25 -5.20 -21.02
CA GLU A 113 -14.45 -6.39 -21.28
C GLU A 113 -15.02 -7.54 -20.44
N ASP A 114 -16.20 -8.04 -20.82
CA ASP A 114 -16.87 -9.20 -20.23
C ASP A 114 -16.04 -10.50 -20.39
N GLY A 115 -14.83 -10.42 -20.98
CA GLY A 115 -13.88 -11.52 -21.16
C GLY A 115 -12.65 -11.49 -20.26
N GLY A 116 -12.27 -10.35 -19.67
CA GLY A 116 -10.95 -10.21 -19.03
C GLY A 116 -10.78 -11.01 -17.73
N MET A 117 -11.86 -11.29 -17.01
CA MET A 117 -11.80 -12.08 -15.77
C MET A 117 -11.49 -13.56 -16.03
N LEU A 118 -12.13 -14.15 -17.05
CA LEU A 118 -11.86 -15.54 -17.43
C LEU A 118 -10.45 -15.69 -18.01
N GLU A 119 -10.03 -14.71 -18.82
CA GLU A 119 -8.69 -14.66 -19.40
C GLU A 119 -7.62 -14.48 -18.30
N GLY A 120 -7.87 -13.65 -17.28
CA GLY A 120 -6.99 -13.50 -16.12
C GLY A 120 -6.93 -14.75 -15.23
N ILE A 121 -8.04 -15.49 -15.08
CA ILE A 121 -8.06 -16.78 -14.37
C ILE A 121 -7.24 -17.80 -15.16
N GLU A 122 -7.46 -17.90 -16.48
CA GLU A 122 -6.70 -18.80 -17.35
C GLU A 122 -5.20 -18.49 -17.30
N ASP A 123 -4.83 -17.21 -17.31
CA ASP A 123 -3.44 -16.78 -17.26
C ASP A 123 -2.77 -17.10 -15.91
N ALA A 124 -3.52 -17.02 -14.80
CA ALA A 124 -3.06 -17.43 -13.49
C ALA A 124 -2.78 -18.95 -13.42
N PHE A 125 -3.61 -19.77 -14.06
CA PHE A 125 -3.38 -21.22 -14.16
C PHE A 125 -2.28 -21.57 -15.18
N ARG A 126 -2.16 -20.81 -16.28
CA ARG A 126 -1.09 -20.99 -17.28
C ARG A 126 0.28 -20.71 -16.69
N HIS A 127 0.38 -19.69 -15.84
CA HIS A 127 1.59 -19.31 -15.13
C HIS A 127 1.58 -19.76 -13.66
N TRP A 128 1.00 -20.93 -13.34
CA TRP A 128 0.85 -21.39 -11.95
C TRP A 128 2.16 -21.44 -11.16
N TRP A 129 3.28 -21.76 -11.81
CA TRP A 129 4.60 -21.79 -11.17
C TRP A 129 5.09 -20.39 -10.78
N LEU A 130 4.77 -19.41 -11.62
CA LEU A 130 5.07 -18.01 -11.39
C LEU A 130 4.22 -17.49 -10.22
N ALA A 131 2.91 -17.76 -10.27
CA ALA A 131 1.96 -17.43 -9.20
C ALA A 131 2.36 -18.05 -7.85
N LEU A 132 2.76 -19.33 -7.84
CA LEU A 132 3.21 -20.01 -6.63
C LEU A 132 4.48 -19.39 -6.05
N ARG A 133 5.46 -19.07 -6.91
CA ARG A 133 6.71 -18.41 -6.47
C ARG A 133 6.45 -17.05 -5.83
N TYR A 134 5.57 -16.23 -6.41
CA TYR A 134 5.20 -14.95 -5.80
C TYR A 134 4.38 -15.10 -4.55
N ALA A 135 3.47 -16.08 -4.49
CA ALA A 135 2.73 -16.36 -3.27
C ALA A 135 3.67 -16.74 -2.12
N VAL A 136 4.74 -17.50 -2.39
CA VAL A 136 5.76 -17.85 -1.39
C VAL A 136 6.57 -16.62 -0.97
N ILE A 137 7.07 -15.83 -1.93
CA ILE A 137 7.84 -14.60 -1.63
C ILE A 137 6.97 -13.61 -0.84
N GLY A 138 5.74 -13.37 -1.30
CA GLY A 138 4.79 -12.47 -0.67
C GLY A 138 4.42 -12.95 0.74
N THR A 139 4.22 -14.25 0.94
CA THR A 139 3.97 -14.80 2.28
C THR A 139 5.20 -14.68 3.18
N TYR A 140 6.40 -14.91 2.66
CA TYR A 140 7.64 -14.85 3.44
C TYR A 140 8.07 -13.42 3.79
N VAL A 141 7.83 -12.45 2.91
CA VAL A 141 8.06 -11.03 3.19
C VAL A 141 6.94 -10.48 4.06
N GLY A 142 5.69 -10.84 3.79
CA GLY A 142 4.51 -10.39 4.55
C GLY A 142 4.39 -10.98 5.95
N MET A 143 5.10 -12.06 6.26
CA MET A 143 5.21 -12.54 7.63
C MET A 143 6.18 -11.72 8.50
N LEU A 144 7.02 -10.89 7.90
CA LEU A 144 7.93 -10.03 8.66
C LEU A 144 7.15 -8.87 9.30
N PRO A 145 7.34 -8.63 10.61
CA PRO A 145 6.68 -7.53 11.30
C PRO A 145 7.10 -6.19 10.70
N GLY A 146 6.16 -5.24 10.63
CA GLY A 146 6.43 -3.87 10.19
C GLY A 146 6.63 -3.68 8.68
N LEU A 147 6.65 -4.75 7.87
CA LEU A 147 6.55 -4.65 6.42
C LEU A 147 5.07 -4.65 6.01
N GLY A 148 4.52 -3.45 5.74
CA GLY A 148 3.14 -3.30 5.28
C GLY A 148 2.87 -3.99 3.93
N ALA A 149 1.61 -4.27 3.62
CA ALA A 149 1.19 -4.98 2.40
C ALA A 149 1.76 -4.38 1.11
N ALA A 150 1.84 -3.04 1.03
CA ALA A 150 2.40 -2.35 -0.12
C ALA A 150 3.87 -2.76 -0.41
N ILE A 151 4.71 -2.91 0.62
CA ILE A 151 6.12 -3.30 0.45
C ILE A 151 6.21 -4.74 -0.09
N VAL A 152 5.33 -5.61 0.41
CA VAL A 152 5.24 -7.01 -0.04
C VAL A 152 4.90 -7.08 -1.53
N ASP A 153 3.89 -6.31 -1.95
CA ASP A 153 3.45 -6.24 -3.35
C ASP A 153 4.58 -5.76 -4.26
N TRP A 154 5.34 -4.75 -3.82
CA TRP A 154 6.47 -4.21 -4.59
C TRP A 154 7.64 -5.18 -4.70
N VAL A 155 8.00 -5.87 -3.61
CA VAL A 155 9.06 -6.88 -3.63
C VAL A 155 8.65 -8.05 -4.53
N ALA A 156 7.39 -8.49 -4.44
CA ALA A 156 6.84 -9.52 -5.30
C ALA A 156 6.86 -9.08 -6.78
N TYR A 157 6.43 -7.85 -7.07
CA TYR A 157 6.41 -7.29 -8.42
C TYR A 157 7.82 -7.11 -9.00
N GLY A 158 8.77 -6.58 -8.22
CA GLY A 158 10.16 -6.43 -8.66
C GLY A 158 10.80 -7.78 -8.99
N HIS A 159 10.57 -8.79 -8.15
CA HIS A 159 10.99 -10.16 -8.44
C HIS A 159 10.26 -10.73 -9.66
N ALA A 160 9.02 -10.27 -9.92
CA ALA A 160 8.25 -10.70 -11.07
C ALA A 160 8.82 -10.24 -12.39
N VAL A 161 9.07 -8.94 -12.49
CA VAL A 161 9.68 -8.31 -13.65
C VAL A 161 11.06 -8.90 -13.95
N GLN A 162 11.87 -9.22 -12.93
CA GLN A 162 13.18 -9.86 -13.14
C GLN A 162 13.10 -11.32 -13.61
N SER A 163 12.03 -12.03 -13.23
CA SER A 163 11.85 -13.45 -13.57
C SER A 163 11.14 -13.66 -14.90
N ALA A 164 10.41 -12.66 -15.39
CA ALA A 164 9.73 -12.69 -16.69
C ALA A 164 10.74 -12.53 -17.82
N LYS A 165 10.79 -13.52 -18.73
CA LYS A 165 11.74 -13.55 -19.85
C LYS A 165 11.26 -12.83 -21.11
N GLU A 166 10.01 -12.37 -21.14
CA GLU A 166 9.45 -11.58 -22.24
C GLU A 166 9.05 -10.20 -21.72
N LYS A 167 9.48 -9.17 -22.46
CA LYS A 167 9.13 -7.76 -22.25
C LYS A 167 7.77 -7.44 -22.83
#